data_AF-A0A914DU58-F1
#
_entry.id   AF-A0A914DU58-F1
#
_cell.length_a   1.000
_cell.length_b   1.000
_cell.length_c   1.000
_cell.angle_alpha   90.00
_cell.angle_beta   90.00
_cell.angle_gamma   90.00
#
_symmetry.space_group_name_H-M   'P 1'
#
loop_
_entity.id
_entity.type
_entity.pdbx_description
1 polymer ?
#
loop_
_entity_poly.entity_id
_entity_poly.type
_entity_poly.pdbx_seq_one_letter_code
_entity_poly.pdbx_strand_id
1 'polypeptide(L)'
;MEFCEGALISDLKYLEENKINKHDVCRKVGQLYSQMIFVNGYIHCDPHPGNILIHKDEKSGVVKIILLDHGLYKTLEDEFRVDYANLWLALLKPDLNEIQVI
;
A
#
# COMPACT_ATOMS: atom_id res chain seq x y z
N MET A 1 -20.22 1.66 7.96
CA MET A 1 -18.90 1.22 8.47
C MET A 1 -19.14 0.16 9.52
N GLU A 2 -18.33 -0.89 9.52
CA GLU A 2 -18.28 -1.87 10.60
C GLU A 2 -17.16 -1.49 11.58
N PHE A 3 -17.25 -1.96 12.82
CA PHE A 3 -16.16 -1.80 13.76
C PHE A 3 -15.02 -2.75 13.38
N CYS A 4 -13.81 -2.20 13.22
CA CYS A 4 -12.63 -2.95 12.86
C CYS A 4 -11.67 -3.00 14.06
N GLU A 5 -11.39 -4.21 14.54
CA GLU A 5 -10.36 -4.42 15.56
C GLU A 5 -8.96 -4.37 14.94
N GLY A 6 -8.00 -3.81 15.67
CA GLY A 6 -6.60 -3.76 15.25
C GLY A 6 -5.83 -2.68 15.98
N ALA A 7 -4.51 -2.64 15.74
CA ALA A 7 -3.65 -1.56 16.19
C ALA A 7 -3.26 -0.67 15.01
N LEU A 8 -2.85 0.57 15.29
CA LEU A 8 -2.31 1.46 14.26
C LEU A 8 -1.07 0.86 13.62
N ILE A 9 -0.87 1.10 12.32
CA ILE A 9 0.33 0.63 11.59
C ILE A 9 1.65 1.10 12.21
N SER A 10 1.62 2.23 12.92
CA SER A 10 2.77 2.79 13.62
C SER A 10 3.04 2.18 15.00
N ASP A 11 2.17 1.30 15.51
CA ASP A 11 2.34 0.66 16.82
C ASP A 11 3.36 -0.49 16.75
N LEU A 12 4.63 -0.14 16.91
CA LEU A 12 5.73 -1.11 16.89
C LEU A 12 5.66 -2.12 18.04
N LYS A 13 5.09 -1.74 19.19
CA LYS A 13 4.97 -2.65 20.35
C LYS A 13 3.96 -3.75 20.05
N TYR A 14 2.80 -3.37 19.51
CA TYR A 14 1.80 -4.34 19.08
C TYR A 14 2.38 -5.34 18.06
N LEU A 15 3.15 -4.86 17.08
CA LEU A 15 3.80 -5.73 16.09
C LEU A 15 4.76 -6.73 16.75
N GLU A 16 5.53 -6.31 17.74
CA GLU A 16 6.49 -7.16 18.44
C GLU A 16 5.79 -8.19 19.34
N GLU A 17 4.84 -7.75 20.16
CA GLU A 17 4.06 -8.61 21.07
C GLU A 17 3.27 -9.68 20.30
N ASN A 18 2.72 -9.32 19.15
CA ASN A 18 1.94 -10.23 18.30
C ASN A 18 2.80 -11.01 17.30
N LYS A 19 4.14 -10.87 17.34
CA LYS A 19 5.08 -11.52 16.43
C LYS A 19 4.69 -11.30 14.95
N ILE A 20 4.36 -10.06 14.61
CA ILE A 20 4.01 -9.65 13.24
C ILE A 20 5.29 -9.24 12.52
N ASN A 21 5.48 -9.76 11.31
CA ASN A 21 6.62 -9.40 10.49
C ASN A 21 6.42 -8.02 9.85
N LYS A 22 7.25 -7.04 10.24
CA LYS A 22 7.22 -5.66 9.71
C LYS A 22 7.37 -5.62 8.19
N HIS A 23 8.20 -6.48 7.60
CA HIS A 23 8.36 -6.56 6.14
C HIS A 23 7.11 -7.07 5.43
N ASP A 24 6.37 -7.99 6.05
CA ASP A 24 5.11 -8.50 5.48
C ASP A 24 4.03 -7.41 5.48
N VAL A 25 3.95 -6.63 6.57
CA VAL A 25 3.09 -5.43 6.65
C VAL A 25 3.43 -4.45 5.53
N CYS A 26 4.70 -4.04 5.40
CA CYS A 26 5.12 -3.11 4.35
C CYS A 26 4.79 -3.65 2.96
N ARG A 27 5.00 -4.95 2.72
CA ARG A 27 4.65 -5.60 1.44
C ARG A 27 3.16 -5.51 1.17
N LYS A 28 2.31 -5.83 2.15
CA LYS A 28 0.84 -5.79 2.01
C LYS A 28 0.33 -4.38 1.75
N VAL A 29 0.90 -3.37 2.41
CA VAL A 29 0.58 -1.96 2.13
C VAL A 29 1.01 -1.58 0.71
N GLY A 30 2.22 -1.95 0.30
CA GLY A 30 2.67 -1.74 -1.09
C GLY A 30 1.76 -2.42 -2.11
N GLN A 31 1.31 -3.64 -1.82
CA GLN A 31 0.35 -4.38 -2.65
C GLN A 31 -1.01 -3.69 -2.71
N LEU A 32 -1.53 -3.18 -1.57
CA LEU A 32 -2.78 -2.44 -1.52
C LEU A 32 -2.76 -1.23 -2.46
N TYR A 33 -1.70 -0.40 -2.38
CA TYR A 33 -1.57 0.78 -3.24
C TYR A 33 -1.28 0.41 -4.70
N SER A 34 -0.50 -0.65 -4.94
CA SER A 34 -0.25 -1.14 -6.29
C SER A 34 -1.53 -1.64 -6.96
N GLN A 35 -2.37 -2.37 -6.21
CA GLN A 35 -3.66 -2.85 -6.67
C GLN A 35 -4.60 -1.68 -7.00
N MET A 36 -4.67 -0.69 -6.11
CA MET A 36 -5.40 0.57 -6.31
C MET A 36 -5.01 1.27 -7.63
N ILE A 37 -3.71 1.51 -7.83
CA ILE A 37 -3.20 2.25 -8.99
C ILE A 37 -3.28 1.42 -10.27
N PHE A 38 -2.68 0.23 -10.28
CA PHE A 38 -2.42 -0.51 -11.52
C PHE A 38 -3.58 -1.41 -11.92
N VAL A 39 -4.48 -1.78 -11.01
CA VAL A 39 -5.63 -2.65 -11.32
C VAL A 39 -6.95 -1.90 -11.25
N ASN A 40 -7.22 -1.20 -10.15
CA ASN A 40 -8.53 -0.59 -9.91
C ASN A 40 -8.71 0.81 -10.53
N GLY A 41 -7.63 1.56 -10.75
CA GLY A 41 -7.68 2.89 -11.36
C GLY A 41 -8.13 4.00 -10.42
N TYR A 42 -7.95 3.84 -9.11
CA TYR A 42 -8.13 4.91 -8.14
C TYR A 42 -7.14 4.73 -6.99
N ILE A 43 -6.75 5.82 -6.34
CA ILE A 43 -5.79 5.80 -5.24
C ILE A 43 -6.33 6.55 -4.03
N HIS A 44 -6.05 6.02 -2.84
CA HIS A 44 -6.26 6.73 -1.58
C HIS A 44 -5.15 7.78 -1.40
N CYS A 45 -5.51 9.05 -1.22
CA CYS A 45 -4.54 10.14 -1.23
C CYS A 45 -4.04 10.56 0.16
N ASP A 46 -4.44 9.87 1.23
CA ASP A 46 -4.02 10.17 2.60
C ASP A 46 -3.52 8.92 3.36
N PRO A 47 -2.34 8.36 2.99
CA PRO A 47 -1.75 7.19 3.65
C PRO A 47 -1.25 7.48 5.08
N HIS A 48 -1.85 8.41 5.81
CA HIS A 48 -1.49 8.71 7.18
C HIS A 48 -1.64 7.46 8.08
N PRO A 49 -0.70 7.19 9.00
CA PRO A 49 -0.77 6.02 9.88
C PRO A 49 -2.08 5.87 10.66
N GLY A 50 -2.76 6.99 10.95
CA GLY A 50 -4.08 7.02 11.60
C GLY A 50 -5.19 6.34 10.78
N ASN A 51 -5.04 6.23 9.46
CA ASN A 51 -6.04 5.65 8.57
C ASN A 51 -5.81 4.15 8.33
N ILE A 52 -4.72 3.57 8.85
CA ILE A 52 -4.32 2.20 8.55
C ILE A 52 -4.20 1.41 9.86
N LEU A 53 -5.07 0.43 10.03
CA LEU A 53 -4.97 -0.56 11.10
C LEU A 53 -4.35 -1.86 10.60
N ILE A 54 -3.74 -2.56 11.54
CA ILE A 54 -3.21 -3.91 11.38
C ILE A 54 -3.95 -4.81 12.36
N HIS A 55 -4.47 -5.91 11.83
CA HIS A 55 -5.11 -6.95 12.62
C HIS A 55 -4.51 -8.31 12.28
N LYS A 56 -4.04 -9.02 13.30
CA LYS A 56 -3.62 -10.42 13.14
C LYS A 56 -4.75 -11.33 13.57
N ASP A 57 -5.26 -12.11 12.62
CA ASP A 57 -6.28 -13.12 12.90
C ASP A 57 -5.70 -14.24 13.76
N GLU A 58 -6.28 -14.49 14.93
CA GLU A 58 -5.73 -15.45 15.91
C GLU A 58 -5.77 -16.90 15.43
N LYS A 59 -6.77 -17.26 14.60
CA LYS A 59 -6.99 -18.63 14.14
C LYS A 59 -6.07 -19.00 12.98
N SER A 60 -5.98 -18.11 12.00
CA SER A 60 -5.18 -18.32 10.78
C SER A 60 -3.76 -17.77 10.90
N GLY A 61 -3.49 -16.88 11.85
CA GLY A 61 -2.24 -16.14 11.97
C GLY A 61 -2.03 -15.07 10.88
N VAL A 62 -3.01 -14.89 9.98
CA VAL A 62 -2.90 -13.98 8.83
C VAL A 62 -3.03 -12.53 9.29
N VAL A 63 -2.11 -11.70 8.81
CA VAL A 63 -2.13 -10.26 9.05
C VAL A 63 -2.93 -9.57 7.95
N LYS A 64 -3.95 -8.81 8.38
CA LYS A 64 -4.83 -8.00 7.54
C LYS A 64 -4.45 -6.52 7.71
N ILE A 65 -4.47 -5.79 6.59
CA ILE A 65 -4.36 -4.33 6.55
C ILE A 65 -5.76 -3.79 6.36
N ILE A 66 -6.18 -2.87 7.21
CA ILE A 66 -7.52 -2.28 7.20
C ILE A 66 -7.36 -0.79 6.96
N LEU A 67 -7.97 -0.28 5.90
CA LEU A 67 -8.04 1.14 5.58
C LEU A 67 -9.36 1.70 6.13
N LEU A 68 -9.29 2.79 6.89
CA LEU A 68 -10.45 3.33 7.62
C LEU A 68 -11.09 4.53 6.93
N ASP A 69 -10.29 5.57 6.70
CA ASP A 69 -10.79 6.80 6.09
C ASP A 69 -10.91 6.58 4.59
N HIS A 70 -12.10 6.78 4.04
CA HIS A 70 -12.36 6.67 2.60
C HIS A 70 -12.78 8.00 1.96
N GLY A 71 -12.50 9.14 2.61
CA GLY A 71 -12.93 10.47 2.16
C GLY A 71 -12.08 11.08 1.05
N LEU A 72 -10.81 10.68 0.91
CA LEU A 72 -9.88 11.29 -0.05
C LEU A 72 -9.37 10.28 -1.07
N TYR A 73 -10.09 10.17 -2.19
CA TYR A 73 -9.70 9.35 -3.34
C TYR A 73 -9.54 10.18 -4.60
N LYS A 74 -8.67 9.71 -5.48
CA LYS A 74 -8.53 10.21 -6.84
C LYS A 74 -8.62 9.06 -7.84
N THR A 75 -9.52 9.19 -8.81
CA THR A 75 -9.54 8.32 -10.00
C THR A 75 -8.38 8.68 -10.91
N LEU A 76 -7.73 7.66 -11.45
CA LEU A 76 -6.62 7.78 -12.37
C LEU A 76 -7.09 7.37 -13.76
N GLU A 77 -6.78 8.19 -14.76
CA GLU A 77 -7.04 7.88 -16.16
C GLU A 77 -6.14 6.72 -16.62
N ASP A 78 -6.64 5.90 -17.54
CA ASP A 78 -5.91 4.71 -17.99
C ASP A 78 -4.59 5.05 -18.68
N GLU A 79 -4.54 6.14 -19.45
CA GLU A 79 -3.31 6.64 -20.07
C GLU A 79 -2.25 6.96 -19.01
N PHE A 80 -2.61 7.74 -17.98
CA PHE A 80 -1.72 8.05 -16.87
C PHE A 80 -1.22 6.79 -16.14
N ARG A 81 -2.09 5.79 -15.92
CA ARG A 81 -1.70 4.53 -15.25
C ARG A 81 -0.67 3.75 -16.05
N VAL A 82 -0.83 3.70 -17.38
CA VAL A 82 0.11 3.04 -18.29
C VAL A 82 1.45 3.76 -18.29
N ASP A 83 1.45 5.09 -18.40
CA ASP A 83 2.67 5.90 -18.37
C ASP A 83 3.42 5.77 -17.03
N TYR A 84 2.68 5.79 -15.92
CA TYR A 84 3.23 5.59 -14.60
C TYR A 84 3.84 4.19 -14.43
N ALA A 85 3.22 3.14 -14.97
CA ALA A 85 3.78 1.80 -14.97
C ALA A 85 5.08 1.73 -15.81
N ASN A 86 5.08 2.36 -16.98
CA ASN A 86 6.27 2.45 -17.84
C ASN A 86 7.43 3.19 -17.16
N LEU A 87 7.15 4.27 -16.43
CA LEU A 87 8.15 4.97 -15.62
C LEU A 87 8.82 4.03 -14.61
N TRP A 88 8.05 3.26 -13.83
CA TRP A 88 8.61 2.30 -12.87
C TRP A 88 9.43 1.20 -13.56
N LEU A 89 8.94 0.68 -14.69
CA LEU A 89 9.67 -0.32 -15.48
C LEU A 89 11.00 0.23 -16.00
N ALA A 90 11.03 1.49 -16.44
CA ALA A 90 12.23 2.17 -16.89
C ALA A 90 13.22 2.42 -15.74
N LEU A 91 12.74 2.77 -14.54
CA LEU A 91 13.60 2.90 -13.36
C LEU A 91 14.21 1.57 -12.91
N LEU A 92 13.47 0.47 -13.06
CA LEU A 92 13.91 -0.87 -12.66
C LEU A 92 14.80 -1.55 -13.70
N LYS A 93 14.70 -1.15 -14.97
CA LYS A 93 15.61 -1.55 -16.05
C LYS A 93 16.66 -0.46 -16.22
N PRO A 94 17.89 -0.60 -15.68
CA PRO A 94 18.96 0.31 -16.03
C PRO A 94 19.36 0.06 -17.50
N ASP A 95 18.63 0.65 -18.44
CA ASP A 95 19.13 0.84 -19.80
C ASP A 95 19.95 2.13 -19.80
N LEU A 96 21.26 1.99 -19.62
CA LEU A 96 22.21 3.10 -19.63
C LEU A 96 22.20 3.88 -20.96
N ASN A 97 21.52 3.39 -22.00
CA ASN A 97 21.39 4.06 -23.29
C ASN A 97 20.11 4.90 -23.45
N GLU A 98 19.14 4.82 -22.53
CA GLU A 98 17.86 5.56 -22.61
C GLU A 98 17.76 6.76 -21.66
N ILE A 99 18.76 7.00 -20.79
CA ILE A 99 18.81 8.21 -19.97
C ILE A 99 19.22 9.39 -20.84
N GLN A 100 18.25 10.07 -21.45
CA GLN A 100 18.47 11.42 -21.98
C GLN A 100 18.56 12.40 -20.81
N VAL A 101 19.79 12.78 -20.49
CA VAL A 101 20.05 13.97 -19.69
C VAL A 101 19.59 15.18 -20.51
N ILE A 102 18.62 15.92 -19.96
CA ILE A 102 18.14 17.19 -20.51
C ILE A 102 19.28 18.21 -20.51
#